data_AF-A0A2U3RBB6-F1
#
_entry.id   AF-A0A2U3RBB6-F1
#
_cell.length_a   1.000
_cell.length_b   1.000
_cell.length_c   1.000
_cell.angle_alpha   90.00
_cell.angle_beta   90.00
_cell.angle_gamma   90.00
#
_symmetry.space_group_name_H-M   'P 1'
#
loop_
_entity.id
_entity.type
_entity.pdbx_description
1 polymer ?
#
loop_
_entity_poly.entity_id
_entity_poly.type
_entity_poly.pdbx_seq_one_letter_code
_entity_poly.pdbx_strand_id
1 'polypeptide(L)'
;MRIGIEMAIQFAKIEFLTRSKGGDSCRKAAYNARTIVKNKQTDIKYNFSRKKDNVYHTVLIPAYVNQKFKNIQTLMNEVERTAKRRDSQLLKDIVKKI
;
A
#
# COMPACT_ATOMS: atom_id res chain seq x y z
N MET A 1 -35.37 26.96 7.85
CA MET A 1 -33.91 26.87 8.02
C MET A 1 -33.60 25.54 8.70
N ARG A 2 -33.19 24.50 7.96
CA ARG A 2 -32.75 23.23 8.54
C ARG A 2 -31.28 23.40 8.91
N ILE A 3 -30.98 23.50 10.21
CA ILE A 3 -29.62 23.44 10.70
C ILE A 3 -29.23 21.96 10.62
N GLY A 4 -28.61 21.57 9.50
CA GLY A 4 -28.01 20.25 9.37
C GLY A 4 -26.85 20.18 10.33
N ILE A 5 -26.95 19.36 11.38
CA ILE A 5 -25.83 19.09 12.28
C ILE A 5 -24.86 18.22 11.46
N GLU A 6 -23.76 18.81 10.99
CA GLU A 6 -22.69 18.04 10.38
C GLU A 6 -21.95 17.26 11.47
N MET A 7 -22.18 15.95 11.51
CA MET A 7 -21.44 15.05 12.40
C MET A 7 -20.09 14.73 11.79
N ALA A 8 -19.02 15.28 12.37
CA ALA A 8 -17.66 14.86 12.08
C ALA A 8 -17.41 13.47 12.69
N ILE A 9 -16.94 12.52 11.88
CA ILE A 9 -16.61 11.17 12.32
C ILE A 9 -15.10 10.96 12.17
N GLN A 10 -14.42 10.76 13.29
CA GLN A 10 -13.02 10.33 13.30
C GLN A 10 -12.94 8.82 13.07
N PHE A 11 -12.14 8.39 12.09
CA PHE A 11 -11.88 6.96 11.84
C PHE A 11 -10.39 6.69 11.67
N ALA A 12 -9.90 5.65 12.34
CA ALA A 12 -8.57 5.12 12.14
C ALA A 12 -8.62 3.59 12.18
N LYS A 13 -7.99 2.94 11.20
CA LYS A 13 -7.87 1.49 11.12
C LYS A 13 -6.43 1.11 10.87
N ILE A 14 -5.92 0.15 11.65
CA ILE A 14 -4.57 -0.38 11.53
C ILE A 14 -4.66 -1.88 11.32
N GLU A 15 -4.03 -2.37 10.26
CA GLU A 15 -4.02 -3.80 9.92
C GLU A 15 -2.63 -4.26 9.51
N PHE A 16 -2.32 -5.52 9.79
CA PHE A 16 -1.15 -6.18 9.21
C PHE A 16 -1.54 -6.81 7.87
N LEU A 17 -0.77 -6.53 6.82
CA LEU A 17 -0.85 -7.29 5.59
C LEU A 17 -0.07 -8.58 5.75
N THR A 18 -0.75 -9.69 5.98
CA THR A 18 -0.11 -11.00 6.22
C THR A 18 -0.23 -11.91 5.01
N ARG A 19 0.86 -12.57 4.63
CA ARG A 19 0.90 -13.50 3.48
C ARG A 19 -0.07 -14.68 3.65
N SER A 20 -0.18 -15.25 4.86
CA SER A 20 -1.10 -16.36 5.15
C SER A 20 -2.58 -16.04 4.92
N LYS A 21 -2.95 -14.75 4.88
CA LYS A 21 -4.31 -14.28 4.57
C LYS A 21 -4.48 -13.88 3.09
N GLY A 22 -3.57 -14.29 2.21
CA GLY A 22 -3.54 -13.85 0.80
C GLY A 22 -3.04 -12.41 0.63
N GLY A 23 -2.28 -11.90 1.60
CA GLY A 23 -1.62 -10.60 1.51
C GLY A 23 -0.49 -10.61 0.50
N ASP A 24 -0.43 -9.56 -0.33
CA ASP A 24 0.63 -9.31 -1.30
C ASP A 24 0.92 -7.80 -1.30
N SER A 25 2.15 -7.43 -0.97
CA SER A 25 2.58 -6.03 -0.83
C SER A 25 2.61 -5.32 -2.18
N CYS A 26 2.99 -6.00 -3.26
CA CYS A 26 2.96 -5.46 -4.62
C CYS A 26 1.51 -5.16 -5.05
N ARG A 27 0.56 -6.05 -4.75
CA ARG A 27 -0.87 -5.83 -5.02
C ARG A 27 -1.40 -4.62 -4.27
N LYS A 28 -1.13 -4.53 -2.96
CA LYS A 28 -1.61 -3.43 -2.11
C LYS A 28 -1.04 -2.09 -2.58
N ALA A 29 0.25 -2.06 -2.91
CA ALA A 29 0.90 -0.87 -3.41
C ALA A 29 0.43 -0.44 -4.81
N ALA A 30 0.27 -1.39 -5.73
CA ALA A 30 -0.30 -1.10 -7.05
C ALA A 30 -1.69 -0.50 -6.93
N TYR A 31 -2.52 -1.05 -6.03
CA TYR A 31 -3.84 -0.51 -5.73
C TYR A 31 -3.71 0.93 -5.22
N ASN A 32 -3.05 1.15 -4.08
CA ASN A 32 -2.97 2.47 -3.44
C ASN A 32 -2.35 3.54 -4.35
N ALA A 33 -1.32 3.20 -5.13
CA ALA A 33 -0.64 4.12 -6.04
C ALA A 33 -1.33 4.29 -7.40
N ARG A 34 -2.42 3.54 -7.67
CA ARG A 34 -3.10 3.50 -8.98
C ARG A 34 -2.13 3.27 -10.13
N THR A 35 -1.28 2.26 -9.98
CA THR A 35 -0.20 1.99 -10.94
C THR A 35 -0.10 0.51 -11.25
N ILE A 36 0.91 0.17 -12.05
CA ILE A 36 1.25 -1.19 -12.41
C ILE A 36 2.45 -1.62 -11.57
N VAL A 37 2.31 -2.74 -10.85
CA VAL A 37 3.43 -3.37 -10.12
C VAL A 37 3.42 -4.87 -10.40
N LYS A 38 4.57 -5.41 -10.76
CA LYS A 38 4.83 -6.83 -10.92
C LYS A 38 5.49 -7.37 -9.65
N ASN A 39 4.90 -8.43 -9.10
CA ASN A 39 5.55 -9.23 -8.07
C ASN A 39 6.54 -10.19 -8.75
N LYS A 40 7.83 -10.08 -8.43
CA LYS A 40 8.90 -10.90 -9.03
C LYS A 40 8.91 -12.34 -8.55
N GLN A 41 8.33 -12.66 -7.38
CA GLN A 41 8.31 -14.02 -6.86
C GLN A 41 7.19 -14.85 -7.46
N THR A 42 6.01 -14.25 -7.65
CA THR A 42 4.82 -14.93 -8.18
C THR A 42 4.63 -14.70 -9.67
N ASP A 43 5.43 -13.83 -10.28
CA ASP A 43 5.31 -13.32 -11.65
C ASP A 43 4.01 -12.58 -11.97
N ILE A 44 3.15 -12.33 -10.97
CA ILE A 44 1.85 -11.69 -11.16
C ILE A 44 2.04 -10.18 -11.39
N LYS A 45 1.40 -9.66 -12.44
CA LYS A 45 1.35 -8.23 -12.77
C LYS A 45 0.01 -7.63 -12.32
N TYR A 46 0.04 -6.79 -11.30
CA TYR A 46 -1.13 -6.05 -10.83
C TYR A 46 -1.25 -4.73 -11.58
N ASN A 47 -2.42 -4.46 -12.16
CA ASN A 47 -2.68 -3.22 -12.89
C ASN A 47 -3.92 -2.51 -12.34
N PHE A 48 -3.70 -1.39 -11.66
CA PHE A 48 -4.76 -0.52 -11.16
C PHE A 48 -4.72 0.90 -11.75
N SER A 49 -4.00 1.10 -12.86
CA SER A 49 -3.86 2.43 -13.49
C SER A 49 -5.15 2.99 -14.08
N ARG A 50 -6.17 2.14 -14.28
CA ARG A 50 -7.48 2.55 -14.78
C ARG A 50 -8.36 3.24 -13.72
N LYS A 51 -8.04 3.11 -12.42
CA LYS A 51 -8.78 3.76 -11.32
C LYS A 51 -8.26 5.19 -11.12
N LYS A 52 -9.16 6.18 -11.20
CA LYS A 52 -8.83 7.63 -11.23
C LYS A 52 -9.30 8.42 -9.99
N ASP A 53 -9.66 7.74 -8.92
CA ASP A 53 -10.13 8.33 -7.66
C ASP A 53 -9.01 8.85 -6.75
N ASN A 54 -7.76 8.56 -7.08
CA ASN A 54 -6.62 8.96 -6.26
C ASN A 54 -6.14 10.37 -6.59
N VAL A 55 -6.15 11.25 -5.60
CA VAL A 55 -5.74 12.67 -5.75
C VAL A 55 -4.23 12.83 -5.62
N TYR A 56 -3.58 12.05 -4.74
CA TYR A 56 -2.16 12.19 -4.46
C TYR A 56 -1.55 10.87 -3.99
N HIS A 57 -0.32 10.59 -4.42
CA HIS A 57 0.46 9.46 -3.92
C HIS A 57 1.94 9.80 -3.91
N THR A 58 2.62 9.49 -2.80
CA THR A 58 4.07 9.65 -2.68
C THR A 58 4.66 8.53 -1.83
N VAL A 59 5.92 8.18 -2.11
CA VAL A 59 6.71 7.27 -1.29
C VAL A 59 7.71 8.10 -0.50
N LEU A 60 7.51 8.17 0.81
CA LEU A 60 8.41 8.85 1.72
C LEU A 60 9.49 7.88 2.18
N ILE A 61 10.75 8.28 2.04
CA ILE A 61 11.90 7.53 2.55
C ILE A 61 12.84 8.47 3.31
N PRO A 62 13.56 7.97 4.33
CA PRO A 62 14.57 8.77 5.04
C PRO A 62 15.71 9.21 4.10
N ALA A 63 16.33 10.36 4.39
CA ALA A 63 17.39 10.93 3.56
C ALA A 63 18.63 10.02 3.45
N TYR A 64 18.94 9.25 4.50
CA TYR A 64 20.07 8.34 4.55
C TYR A 64 19.82 6.99 3.83
N VAL A 65 18.61 6.75 3.33
CA VAL A 65 18.25 5.49 2.65
C VAL A 65 18.51 5.61 1.14
N ASN A 66 18.86 4.49 0.51
CA ASN A 66 19.04 4.44 -0.94
C ASN A 66 17.78 4.92 -1.68
N GLN A 67 17.94 5.96 -2.49
CA GLN A 67 16.82 6.63 -3.14
C GLN A 67 16.09 5.78 -4.19
N LYS A 68 16.65 4.63 -4.60
CA LYS A 68 15.97 3.64 -5.45
C LYS A 68 14.63 3.17 -4.86
N PHE A 69 14.49 3.23 -3.54
CA PHE A 69 13.28 2.84 -2.82
C PHE A 69 12.12 3.83 -2.96
N LYS A 70 12.34 5.02 -3.56
CA LYS A 70 11.24 5.90 -4.00
C LYS A 70 10.38 5.24 -5.07
N ASN A 71 10.97 4.32 -5.85
CA ASN A 71 10.21 3.53 -6.79
C ASN A 71 9.45 2.41 -6.04
N ILE A 72 8.11 2.48 -6.09
CA ILE A 72 7.24 1.55 -5.37
C ILE A 72 7.42 0.10 -5.80
N GLN A 73 7.74 -0.15 -7.08
CA GLN A 73 8.00 -1.49 -7.58
C GLN A 73 9.28 -2.06 -6.97
N THR A 74 10.34 -1.25 -6.84
CA THR A 74 11.57 -1.68 -6.16
C THR A 74 11.32 -1.92 -4.68
N LEU A 75 10.65 -0.99 -4.00
CA LEU A 75 10.39 -1.10 -2.55
C LEU A 75 9.59 -2.36 -2.19
N MET A 76 8.47 -2.61 -2.87
CA MET A 76 7.58 -3.71 -2.51
C MET A 76 8.17 -5.07 -2.89
N ASN A 77 8.91 -5.16 -3.99
CA ASN A 77 9.62 -6.40 -4.30
C ASN A 77 10.72 -6.72 -3.29
N GLU A 78 11.38 -5.70 -2.70
CA GLU A 78 12.36 -5.92 -1.63
C GLU A 78 11.69 -6.35 -0.31
N VAL A 79 10.49 -5.85 -0.02
CA VAL A 79 9.64 -6.36 1.09
C VAL A 79 9.31 -7.83 0.87
N GLU A 80 8.77 -8.18 -0.32
CA GLU A 80 8.45 -9.57 -0.64
C GLU A 80 9.69 -10.47 -0.52
N ARG A 81 10.85 -10.02 -1.02
CA ARG A 81 12.11 -10.79 -1.01
C ARG A 81 12.62 -11.06 0.40
N THR A 82 12.42 -10.11 1.31
CA THR A 82 12.88 -10.23 2.70
C THR A 82 11.93 -11.09 3.54
N ALA A 83 10.62 -11.05 3.24
CA ALA A 83 9.60 -11.87 3.88
C ALA A 83 9.58 -13.31 3.35
N LYS A 84 10.40 -14.19 3.93
CA LYS A 84 10.59 -15.57 3.46
C LYS A 84 9.53 -16.56 3.95
N ARG A 85 8.84 -16.29 5.07
CA ARG A 85 7.90 -17.26 5.66
C ARG A 85 6.50 -17.11 5.08
N ARG A 86 5.77 -18.23 5.01
CA ARG A 86 4.37 -18.27 4.53
C ARG A 86 3.40 -17.43 5.38
N ASP A 87 3.75 -17.19 6.64
CA ASP A 87 2.99 -16.44 7.64
C ASP A 87 3.56 -15.04 7.91
N SER A 88 4.53 -14.58 7.11
CA SER A 88 5.15 -13.26 7.29
C SER A 88 4.12 -12.13 7.21
N GLN A 89 4.26 -11.19 8.15
CA GLN A 89 3.63 -9.87 8.07
C GLN A 89 4.49 -8.99 7.15
N LEU A 90 3.91 -8.54 6.04
CA LEU A 90 4.60 -7.82 4.97
C LEU A 90 4.67 -6.32 5.27
N LEU A 91 3.52 -5.74 5.67
CA LEU A 91 3.35 -4.31 5.85
C LEU A 91 2.39 -4.05 7.03
N LYS A 92 2.48 -2.84 7.59
CA LYS A 92 1.41 -2.25 8.41
C LYS A 92 0.63 -1.28 7.52
N ASP A 93 -0.66 -1.54 7.35
CA ASP A 93 -1.58 -0.67 6.62
C ASP A 93 -2.34 0.20 7.62
N ILE A 94 -2.37 1.51 7.35
CA ILE A 94 -3.00 2.50 8.23
C ILE A 94 -3.90 3.36 7.36
N VAL A 95 -5.20 3.33 7.66
CA VAL A 95 -6.21 4.18 7.01
C VAL A 95 -6.76 5.14 8.05
N LYS A 96 -6.77 6.43 7.69
CA LYS A 96 -7.35 7.49 8.53
C LYS A 96 -8.36 8.25 7.70
N LYS A 97 -9.52 8.54 8.29
CA LYS A 97 -10.45 9.56 7.81
C LYS A 97 -10.38 10.72 8.79
N ILE A 98 -9.97 11.87 8.27
CA ILE A 98 -9.95 13.14 8.96
C ILE A 98 -11.25 13.86 8.60
#